data_AF-A0A520VA96-F1
#
_entry.id   AF-A0A520VA96-F1
#
_cell.length_a   1.000
_cell.length_b   1.000
_cell.length_c   1.000
_cell.angle_alpha   90.00
_cell.angle_beta   90.00
_cell.angle_gamma   90.00
#
_symmetry.space_group_name_H-M   'P 1'
#
loop_
_entity.id
_entity.type
_entity.pdbx_description
1 polymer ?
#
loop_
_entity_poly.entity_id
_entity_poly.type
_entity_poly.pdbx_seq_one_letter_code
_entity_poly.pdbx_strand_id
1 'polypeptide(L)' 'MTFKDILTNLDDQVLKGLVLKVKNECMKKDIQWSEVRVFLKNLKDYDEQIFLAVLNLVIEKKYK' A
#
# COMPACT_ATOMS: atom_id res chain seq x y z
N MET A 1 11.81 -6.04 3.51
CA MET A 1 10.75 -5.19 4.06
C MET A 1 9.41 -5.74 3.58
N THR A 2 8.44 -5.86 4.46
CA THR A 2 7.09 -6.38 4.20
C THR A 2 6.03 -5.33 4.53
N PHE A 3 4.77 -5.57 4.15
CA PHE A 3 3.65 -4.73 4.62
C PHE A 3 3.58 -4.70 6.15
N LYS A 4 3.90 -5.81 6.83
CA LYS A 4 3.92 -5.87 8.29
C LYS A 4 5.01 -4.97 8.88
N ASP A 5 6.20 -4.97 8.29
CA ASP A 5 7.31 -4.11 8.73
C ASP A 5 6.92 -2.63 8.58
N ILE A 6 6.33 -2.26 7.45
CA ILE A 6 5.86 -0.89 7.19
C ILE A 6 4.81 -0.50 8.26
N LEU A 7 3.77 -1.31 8.43
CA LEU A 7 2.67 -1.00 9.35
C LEU A 7 3.08 -0.94 10.82
N THR A 8 4.09 -1.71 11.23
CA THR A 8 4.58 -1.72 12.62
C THR A 8 5.38 -0.45 12.95
N ASN A 9 6.04 0.15 11.95
CA ASN A 9 6.90 1.32 12.12
C ASN A 9 6.18 2.66 11.90
N LEU A 10 4.90 2.64 11.55
CA LEU A 10 4.10 3.86 11.41
C LEU A 10 3.47 4.20 12.76
N ASP A 11 3.43 5.48 13.11
CA ASP A 11 2.62 5.98 14.23
C ASP A 11 1.32 6.66 13.74
N ASP A 12 1.37 7.22 12.52
CA ASP A 12 0.24 7.86 11.87
C ASP A 12 -0.83 6.83 11.47
N GLN A 13 -2.01 6.96 12.10
CA GLN A 13 -3.15 6.08 11.88
C GLN A 13 -3.80 6.26 10.50
N VAL A 14 -3.76 7.47 9.93
CA VAL A 14 -4.27 7.74 8.59
C VAL A 14 -3.38 7.04 7.57
N LEU A 15 -2.06 7.19 7.70
CA LEU A 15 -1.09 6.55 6.83
C LEU A 15 -1.17 5.01 6.91
N LYS A 16 -1.33 4.45 8.11
CA LYS A 16 -1.63 3.01 8.29
C LYS A 16 -2.87 2.58 7.51
N GLY A 17 -3.95 3.36 7.60
CA GLY A 17 -5.20 3.10 6.89
C GLY A 17 -5.00 3.07 5.38
N LEU A 18 -4.23 4.01 4.83
CA LEU A 18 -3.91 4.06 3.40
C LEU A 18 -3.10 2.83 2.95
N VAL A 19 -2.06 2.46 3.71
CA VAL A 19 -1.23 1.27 3.42
C VAL A 19 -2.06 -0.02 3.48
N LEU A 20 -2.91 -0.18 4.49
CA LEU A 20 -3.82 -1.32 4.62
C LEU A 20 -4.81 -1.40 3.45
N LYS A 21 -5.33 -0.26 3.01
CA LYS A 21 -6.26 -0.21 1.89
C LYS A 21 -5.60 -0.70 0.60
N VAL A 22 -4.40 -0.21 0.28
CA VAL A 22 -3.63 -0.69 -0.88
C VAL A 22 -3.40 -2.21 -0.79
N LYS A 23 -2.93 -2.71 0.36
CA LYS A 23 -2.70 -4.15 0.58
C LYS A 23 -3.97 -4.98 0.29
N ASN A 24 -5.09 -4.61 0.90
CA ASN A 24 -6.32 -5.38 0.83
C ASN A 24 -6.90 -5.40 -0.59
N GLU A 25 -6.84 -4.28 -1.30
CA GLU A 25 -7.33 -4.17 -2.67
C GLU A 25 -6.49 -5.03 -3.62
N CYS A 26 -5.15 -5.00 -3.48
CA CYS A 26 -4.24 -5.84 -4.27
C CYS A 26 -4.41 -7.35 -4.03
N MET A 27 -4.97 -7.77 -2.90
CA MET A 27 -5.21 -9.17 -2.57
C MET A 27 -6.53 -9.73 -3.13
N LYS A 28 -7.42 -8.87 -3.65
CA LYS A 28 -8.66 -9.32 -4.29
C LYS A 28 -8.34 -10.06 -5.60
N LYS A 29 -9.05 -11.16 -5.86
CA LYS A 29 -8.77 -12.07 -6.99
C LYS A 29 -8.90 -11.41 -8.36
N ASP A 30 -9.82 -10.45 -8.51
CA ASP A 30 -10.19 -9.86 -9.81
C ASP A 30 -10.01 -8.33 -9.85
N ILE A 31 -9.13 -7.79 -8.99
CA ILE A 31 -8.88 -6.34 -8.96
C ILE A 31 -8.18 -5.87 -10.23
N GLN A 32 -8.66 -4.77 -10.81
CA GLN A 32 -7.97 -4.11 -11.91
C GLN A 32 -6.89 -3.16 -11.38
N TRP A 33 -5.79 -3.02 -12.13
CA TRP A 33 -4.73 -2.08 -11.77
C TRP A 33 -5.21 -0.62 -11.68
N SER A 34 -6.18 -0.25 -12.52
CA SER A 34 -6.86 1.06 -12.49
C SER A 34 -7.50 1.34 -11.13
N GLU A 35 -8.09 0.34 -10.49
CA GLU A 35 -8.71 0.46 -9.17
C GLU A 35 -7.67 0.63 -8.07
N VAL A 36 -6.58 -0.16 -8.13
CA VAL A 36 -5.43 -0.04 -7.19
C VAL A 36 -4.74 1.32 -7.32
N ARG A 37 -4.62 1.84 -8.55
CA ARG A 37 -3.94 3.11 -8.85
C ARG A 37 -4.52 4.29 -8.06
N VAL A 38 -5.83 4.31 -7.81
CA VAL A 38 -6.47 5.36 -7.01
C VAL A 38 -5.94 5.37 -5.58
N PHE A 39 -5.81 4.19 -4.96
CA PHE A 39 -5.30 4.07 -3.59
C PHE A 39 -3.81 4.36 -3.51
N LEU A 40 -3.04 3.93 -4.51
CA LEU A 40 -1.62 4.25 -4.62
C LEU A 40 -1.37 5.76 -4.78
N LYS A 41 -2.23 6.45 -5.54
CA LYS A 41 -2.16 7.92 -5.66
C LYS A 41 -2.40 8.58 -4.31
N ASN A 42 -3.45 8.20 -3.60
CA ASN A 42 -3.74 8.76 -2.27
C ASN A 42 -2.60 8.52 -1.28
N LEU A 43 -1.95 7.34 -1.35
CA LEU A 43 -0.79 7.04 -0.52
C LEU A 43 0.40 7.93 -0.89
N LYS A 44 0.68 8.12 -2.19
CA LYS A 44 1.74 9.01 -2.68
C LYS A 44 1.53 10.45 -2.24
N ASP A 45 0.30 10.95 -2.40
CA ASP A 45 -0.04 12.34 -2.06
C ASP A 45 0.08 12.60 -0.54
N TYR A 46 -0.06 11.55 0.29
CA TYR A 46 0.10 11.63 1.73
C TYR A 46 1.57 11.46 2.18
N ASP A 47 2.25 10.43 1.69
CA ASP A 47 3.65 10.15 2.01
C ASP A 47 4.35 9.43 0.83
N GLU A 48 5.25 10.14 0.16
CA GLU A 48 5.95 9.62 -1.01
C GLU A 48 6.93 8.49 -0.66
N GLN A 49 7.56 8.50 0.52
CA GLN A 49 8.54 7.47 0.90
C GLN A 49 7.85 6.14 1.17
N ILE A 50 6.76 6.16 1.94
CA ILE A 50 5.94 4.97 2.20
C ILE A 50 5.29 4.48 0.93
N PHE A 51 4.85 5.39 0.04
CA PHE A 51 4.38 5.01 -1.28
C PHE A 51 5.42 4.21 -2.07
N LEU A 52 6.67 4.67 -2.17
CA LEU A 52 7.72 3.97 -2.90
C LEU A 52 7.97 2.57 -2.33
N ALA A 53 8.00 2.45 -0.99
CA ALA A 53 8.16 1.16 -0.32
C ALA A 53 6.99 0.21 -0.62
N VAL A 54 5.74 0.70 -0.52
CA VAL A 54 4.53 -0.09 -0.81
C VAL A 54 4.44 -0.47 -2.29
N LEU A 55 4.75 0.45 -3.21
CA LEU A 55 4.70 0.21 -4.64
C LEU A 55 5.59 -0.97 -5.05
N ASN A 56 6.81 -1.03 -4.51
CA ASN A 56 7.72 -2.14 -4.77
C ASN A 56 7.09 -3.48 -4.33
N LEU A 57 6.46 -3.53 -3.15
CA LEU A 57 5.78 -4.73 -2.68
C LEU A 57 4.60 -5.13 -3.57
N VAL A 58 3.87 -4.15 -4.09
CA VAL A 58 2.74 -4.39 -5.00
C VAL A 58 3.21 -4.95 -6.34
N ILE A 59 4.25 -4.35 -6.95
CA ILE A 59 4.82 -4.82 -8.21
C ILE A 59 5.38 -6.24 -8.07
N GLU A 60 6.05 -6.53 -6.95
CA GLU A 60 6.61 -7.85 -6.64
C GLU A 60 5.54 -8.85 -6.15
N LYS A 61 4.28 -8.42 -6.01
CA LYS A 61 3.16 -9.21 -5.46
C LYS A 61 3.44 -9.81 -4.08
N LYS A 62 4.23 -9.10 -3.25
CA LYS A 62 4.61 -9.49 -1.89
C LYS A 62 3.62 -8.92 -0.86
N TYR A 63 2.49 -9.62 -0.70
CA TYR A 63 1.41 -9.20 0.20
C TYR A 63 1.41 -9.93 1.56
N LYS A 64 2.20 -11.00 1.69
CA LYS A 64 2.33 -11.82 2.90
C LYS A 64 3.33 -11.20 3.88
#